data_AF-A0A519HER3-F1
#
_entry.id   AF-A0A519HER3-F1
#
_cell.length_a   1.000
_cell.length_b   1.000
_cell.length_c   1.000
_cell.angle_alpha   90.00
_cell.angle_beta   90.00
_cell.angle_gamma   90.00
#
_symmetry.space_group_name_H-M   'P 1'
#
loop_
_entity.id
_entity.type
_entity.pdbx_description
1 polymer ?
#
loop_
_entity_poly.entity_id
_entity_poly.type
_entity_poly.pdbx_seq_one_letter_code
_entity_poly.pdbx_strand_id
1 'polypeptide(L)'
;MKKSENSALVRAFQAAALMGLLAGSAIAQNAAPAGETAQQRYQREAAVCNSGQSQQDRATCLQEAGAALGEARKGALDNGTTTAAQSGNAMSRCEVFTGEELSACRARAAGTAPTEGATITRGSVAGGGIIRETIQVYEVPAGTPGSTPKQ
;
A
#
# COMPACT_ATOMS: atom_id res chain seq x y z
N MET A 1 -8.36 9.05 60.26
CA MET A 1 -8.16 9.69 58.95
C MET A 1 -6.68 9.61 58.57
N LYS A 2 -6.30 8.74 57.62
CA LYS A 2 -5.03 8.76 56.86
C LYS A 2 -5.06 7.62 55.83
N LYS A 3 -5.79 7.86 54.73
CA LYS A 3 -5.94 6.93 53.59
C LYS A 3 -5.80 7.73 52.28
N SER A 4 -4.71 8.47 52.14
CA SER A 4 -4.53 9.43 51.02
C SER A 4 -3.17 9.39 50.31
N GLU A 5 -2.24 8.50 50.69
CA GLU A 5 -0.86 8.60 50.18
C GLU A 5 -0.49 7.56 49.11
N ASN A 6 -1.29 6.50 48.94
CA ASN A 6 -0.95 5.39 48.02
C ASN A 6 -1.57 5.50 46.61
N SER A 7 -2.33 6.55 46.29
CA SER A 7 -3.08 6.62 45.02
C SER A 7 -2.36 7.38 43.90
N ALA A 8 -1.35 8.20 44.23
CA ALA A 8 -0.64 9.02 43.24
C ALA A 8 0.49 8.27 42.50
N LEU A 9 1.14 7.30 43.15
CA LEU A 9 2.29 6.60 42.58
C LEU A 9 1.91 5.51 41.55
N VAL A 10 0.71 4.91 41.68
CA VAL A 10 0.24 3.88 40.74
C VAL A 10 -0.18 4.46 39.38
N ARG A 11 -0.54 5.75 39.33
CA ARG A 11 -1.01 6.42 38.11
C ARG A 11 0.13 6.93 37.21
N ALA A 12 1.35 7.04 37.72
CA ALA A 12 2.50 7.52 36.94
C ALA A 12 3.16 6.44 36.06
N PHE A 13 2.93 5.14 36.34
CA PHE A 13 3.47 4.04 35.53
C PHE A 13 2.58 3.64 34.33
N GLN A 14 1.38 4.19 34.21
CA GLN A 14 0.42 3.84 33.14
C GLN A 14 0.46 4.77 31.93
N ALA A 15 1.20 5.88 31.99
CA ALA A 15 1.18 6.91 30.94
C ALA A 15 2.38 6.87 29.96
N ALA A 16 3.31 5.92 30.10
CA ALA A 16 4.55 5.87 29.30
C ALA A 16 4.69 4.63 28.40
N ALA A 17 3.61 3.87 28.16
CA ALA A 17 3.63 2.64 27.36
C ALA A 17 2.93 2.74 25.99
N LEU A 18 2.65 3.96 25.51
CA LEU A 18 1.86 4.21 24.28
C LEU A 18 2.66 4.90 23.16
N MET A 19 3.97 4.71 23.12
CA MET A 19 4.84 5.34 22.12
C MET A 19 5.87 4.39 21.52
N GLY A 20 5.47 3.16 21.22
CA GLY A 20 6.35 2.18 20.60
C GLY A 20 5.58 1.18 19.74
N LEU A 21 5.03 1.59 18.61
CA LEU A 21 4.49 0.67 17.59
C LEU A 21 4.34 1.36 16.22
N LEU A 22 5.44 1.92 15.70
CA LEU A 22 5.53 2.42 14.31
C LEU A 22 6.88 2.04 13.67
N ALA A 23 7.45 0.90 14.05
CA ALA A 23 8.51 0.27 13.28
C ALA A 23 7.85 -0.50 12.11
N GLY A 24 7.55 0.21 11.03
CA GLY A 24 7.21 -0.42 9.76
C GLY A 24 8.44 -1.16 9.24
N SER A 25 8.54 -2.44 9.54
CA SER A 25 9.47 -3.35 8.87
C SER A 25 9.06 -3.40 7.39
N ALA A 26 9.83 -2.73 6.53
CA ALA A 26 9.73 -2.90 5.10
C ALA A 26 10.18 -4.33 4.77
N ILE A 27 9.26 -5.28 4.85
CA ILE A 27 9.46 -6.64 4.39
C ILE A 27 9.54 -6.56 2.86
N ALA A 28 10.69 -6.92 2.30
CA ALA A 28 10.79 -7.22 0.89
C ALA A 28 9.88 -8.44 0.63
N GLN A 29 8.65 -8.18 0.18
CA GLN A 29 7.74 -9.22 -0.27
C GLN A 29 8.31 -9.80 -1.56
N ASN A 30 9.15 -10.82 -1.43
CA ASN A 30 9.54 -11.62 -2.58
C ASN A 30 8.26 -12.28 -3.10
N ALA A 31 7.78 -11.82 -4.25
CA ALA A 31 6.64 -12.41 -4.92
C ALA A 31 6.88 -13.91 -5.06
N ALA A 32 6.09 -14.68 -4.33
CA ALA A 32 6.12 -16.12 -4.40
C ALA A 32 5.87 -16.57 -5.85
N PRO A 33 6.67 -17.51 -6.39
CA PRO A 33 6.46 -18.03 -7.72
C PRO A 33 5.02 -18.51 -7.92
N ALA A 34 4.52 -18.32 -9.14
CA ALA A 34 3.17 -18.75 -9.50
C ALA A 34 3.00 -20.25 -9.22
N GLY A 35 1.93 -20.62 -8.51
CA GLY A 35 1.65 -22.00 -8.13
C GLY A 35 2.27 -22.49 -6.82
N GLU A 36 3.04 -21.65 -6.11
CA GLU A 36 3.59 -22.01 -4.80
C GLU A 36 2.49 -22.10 -3.73
N THR A 37 2.40 -23.26 -3.07
CA THR A 37 1.47 -23.50 -1.96
C THR A 37 1.84 -22.67 -0.73
N ALA A 38 0.85 -22.38 0.11
CA ALA A 38 1.08 -21.68 1.38
C ALA A 38 2.13 -22.38 2.28
N GLN A 39 2.18 -23.71 2.23
CA GLN A 39 3.16 -24.50 2.98
C GLN A 39 4.59 -24.30 2.46
N GLN A 40 4.78 -24.24 1.14
CA GLN A 40 6.08 -23.97 0.52
C GLN A 40 6.56 -22.55 0.84
N ARG A 41 5.66 -21.55 0.78
CA ARG A 41 5.94 -20.16 1.18
C ARG A 41 6.44 -20.09 2.63
N TYR A 42 5.73 -20.75 3.55
CA TYR A 42 6.12 -20.83 4.95
C TYR A 42 7.51 -21.45 5.13
N GLN A 43 7.83 -22.55 4.43
CA GLN A 43 9.15 -23.19 4.53
C GLN A 43 10.28 -22.26 4.07
N ARG A 44 10.05 -21.51 2.98
CA ARG A 44 11.01 -20.52 2.50
C ARG A 44 11.19 -19.37 3.48
N GLU A 45 10.10 -18.80 3.99
CA GLU A 45 10.14 -17.72 4.98
C GLU A 45 10.83 -18.18 6.26
N ALA A 46 10.53 -19.38 6.76
CA ALA A 46 11.20 -19.96 7.91
C ALA A 46 12.72 -20.15 7.67
N ALA A 47 13.13 -20.53 6.46
CA ALA A 47 14.56 -20.59 6.10
C ALA A 47 15.23 -19.21 6.16
N VAL A 48 14.56 -18.16 5.68
CA VAL A 48 15.04 -16.76 5.78
C VAL A 48 15.10 -16.29 7.24
N CYS A 49 14.10 -16.63 8.06
CA CYS A 49 14.11 -16.34 9.50
C CYS A 49 15.30 -17.02 10.20
N ASN A 50 15.60 -18.27 9.83
CA ASN A 50 16.69 -19.04 10.44
C ASN A 50 18.08 -18.65 9.93
N SER A 51 18.20 -18.12 8.72
CA SER A 51 19.48 -17.67 8.15
C SER A 51 19.95 -16.32 8.72
N GLY A 52 19.09 -15.63 9.48
CA GLY A 52 19.37 -14.27 9.97
C GLY A 52 19.31 -13.20 8.88
N GLN A 53 18.80 -13.55 7.69
CA GLN A 53 18.58 -12.60 6.59
C GLN A 53 17.29 -11.78 6.77
N SER A 54 16.48 -12.12 7.76
CA SER A 54 15.37 -11.27 8.18
C SER A 54 15.91 -10.02 8.89
N GLN A 55 15.33 -8.86 8.56
CA GLN A 55 15.59 -7.60 9.27
C GLN A 55 14.85 -7.52 10.62
N GLN A 56 14.29 -8.63 11.09
CA GLN A 56 13.48 -8.74 12.30
C GLN A 56 14.07 -9.79 13.25
N ASP A 57 13.62 -9.78 14.51
CA ASP A 57 13.91 -10.86 15.46
C ASP A 57 13.42 -12.22 14.92
N ARG A 58 14.21 -13.27 15.12
CA ARG A 58 13.93 -14.61 14.57
C ARG A 58 12.59 -15.16 15.06
N ALA A 59 12.26 -14.99 16.35
CA ALA A 59 11.03 -15.52 16.91
C ALA A 59 9.82 -14.79 16.31
N THR A 60 9.92 -13.46 16.18
CA THR A 60 8.92 -12.61 15.53
C THR A 60 8.71 -13.02 14.06
N CYS A 61 9.80 -13.20 13.31
CA CYS A 61 9.76 -13.62 11.92
C CYS A 61 9.04 -14.97 11.74
N LEU A 62 9.33 -15.96 12.59
CA LEU A 62 8.67 -17.27 12.55
C LEU A 62 7.19 -17.19 12.96
N GLN A 63 6.85 -16.30 13.89
CA GLN A 63 5.47 -16.04 14.27
C GLN A 63 4.67 -15.42 13.11
N GLU A 64 5.23 -14.43 12.41
CA GLU A 64 4.61 -13.80 11.23
C GLU A 64 4.40 -14.81 10.10
N ALA A 65 5.42 -15.62 9.77
CA ALA A 65 5.31 -16.68 8.77
C ALA A 65 4.25 -17.72 9.15
N GLY A 66 4.17 -18.09 10.43
CA GLY A 66 3.17 -19.03 10.96
C GLY A 66 1.74 -18.46 10.89
N ALA A 67 1.57 -17.17 11.20
CA ALA A 67 0.30 -16.47 11.09
C ALA A 67 -0.17 -16.43 9.62
N ALA A 68 0.73 -16.10 8.69
CA ALA A 68 0.44 -16.09 7.26
C ALA A 68 -0.02 -17.47 6.76
N LEU A 69 0.64 -18.56 7.19
CA LEU A 69 0.20 -19.93 6.89
C LEU A 69 -1.18 -20.25 7.49
N GLY A 70 -1.42 -19.82 8.72
CA GLY A 70 -2.70 -19.99 9.41
C GLY A 70 -3.86 -19.36 8.65
N GLU A 71 -3.71 -18.11 8.22
CA GLU A 71 -4.73 -17.39 7.45
C GLU A 71 -4.90 -17.97 6.04
N ALA A 72 -3.81 -18.39 5.39
CA ALA A 72 -3.88 -19.06 4.10
C ALA A 72 -4.70 -20.35 4.17
N ARG A 73 -4.53 -21.14 5.24
CA ARG A 73 -5.30 -22.38 5.46
C ARG A 73 -6.78 -22.13 5.71
N LYS A 74 -7.13 -21.00 6.34
CA LYS A 74 -8.52 -20.59 6.53
C LYS A 74 -9.18 -20.09 5.24
N GLY A 75 -8.41 -19.89 4.17
CA GLY A 75 -8.91 -19.30 2.93
C GLY A 75 -9.26 -17.81 3.07
N ALA A 76 -8.78 -17.14 4.13
CA ALA A 76 -9.13 -15.76 4.45
C ALA A 76 -8.24 -14.71 3.76
N LEU A 77 -7.22 -15.13 3.01
CA LEU A 77 -6.31 -14.24 2.30
C LEU A 77 -6.89 -13.84 0.93
N ASP A 78 -7.77 -12.84 0.92
CA ASP A 78 -7.93 -12.01 -0.28
C ASP A 78 -6.85 -10.93 -0.26
N ASN A 79 -5.80 -11.15 -1.04
CA ASN A 79 -4.69 -10.19 -1.13
C ASN A 79 -5.03 -8.99 -2.04
N GLY A 80 -6.27 -8.89 -2.54
CA GLY A 80 -6.71 -7.81 -3.42
C GLY A 80 -5.91 -7.75 -4.72
N THR A 81 -5.27 -8.86 -5.12
CA THR A 81 -4.35 -8.91 -6.27
C THR A 81 -5.05 -9.19 -7.59
N THR A 82 -6.35 -9.45 -7.58
CA THR A 82 -7.10 -9.60 -8.83
C THR A 82 -7.18 -8.26 -9.54
N THR A 83 -7.09 -8.25 -10.88
CA THR A 83 -7.18 -7.01 -11.66
C THR A 83 -8.46 -6.22 -11.34
N ALA A 84 -9.57 -6.91 -11.05
CA ALA A 84 -10.84 -6.30 -10.68
C ALA A 84 -10.79 -5.65 -9.28
N ALA A 85 -10.20 -6.31 -8.28
CA ALA A 85 -10.02 -5.72 -6.95
C ALA A 85 -9.07 -4.52 -7.00
N GLN A 86 -7.98 -4.63 -7.76
CA GLN A 86 -7.01 -3.54 -7.95
C GLN A 86 -7.65 -2.33 -8.65
N SER A 87 -8.43 -2.54 -9.71
CA SER A 87 -9.11 -1.46 -10.41
C SER A 87 -10.21 -0.82 -9.54
N GLY A 88 -10.97 -1.63 -8.79
CA GLY A 88 -11.96 -1.15 -7.82
C GLY A 88 -11.33 -0.28 -6.73
N ASN A 89 -10.25 -0.73 -6.12
CA ASN A 89 -9.48 0.03 -5.14
C ASN A 89 -8.93 1.33 -5.72
N ALA A 90 -8.41 1.30 -6.97
CA ALA A 90 -7.94 2.49 -7.65
C ALA A 90 -9.07 3.53 -7.87
N MET A 91 -10.29 3.06 -8.16
CA MET A 91 -11.46 3.94 -8.31
C MET A 91 -11.95 4.52 -6.99
N SER A 92 -11.99 3.71 -5.92
CA SER A 92 -12.43 4.19 -4.61
C SER A 92 -11.53 5.31 -4.07
N ARG A 93 -10.22 5.26 -4.38
CA ARG A 93 -9.29 6.37 -4.06
C ARG A 93 -9.68 7.71 -4.67
N CYS A 94 -10.47 7.74 -5.75
CA CYS A 94 -10.93 8.97 -6.37
C CYS A 94 -12.17 9.58 -5.70
N GLU A 95 -12.86 8.85 -4.82
CA GLU A 95 -14.15 9.27 -4.22
C GLU A 95 -14.04 10.46 -3.27
N VAL A 96 -12.83 10.83 -2.88
CA VAL A 96 -12.55 12.07 -2.13
C VAL A 96 -12.76 13.34 -2.96
N PHE A 97 -12.66 13.25 -4.29
CA PHE A 97 -12.79 14.38 -5.20
C PHE A 97 -14.25 14.58 -5.65
N THR A 98 -14.57 15.79 -6.11
CA THR A 98 -15.88 16.12 -6.68
C THR A 98 -15.72 16.83 -8.03
N GLY A 99 -16.81 16.97 -8.79
CA GLY A 99 -16.81 17.70 -10.07
C GLY A 99 -15.78 17.17 -11.07
N GLU A 100 -15.02 18.11 -11.66
CA GLU A 100 -14.00 17.82 -12.67
C GLU A 100 -12.80 17.03 -12.11
N GLU A 101 -12.45 17.23 -10.84
CA GLU A 101 -11.33 16.52 -10.21
C GLU A 101 -11.63 15.02 -10.09
N LEU A 102 -12.90 14.68 -9.81
CA LEU A 102 -13.36 13.29 -9.76
C LEU A 102 -13.25 12.62 -11.13
N SER A 103 -13.74 13.27 -12.19
CA SER A 103 -13.67 12.71 -13.55
C SER A 103 -12.23 12.57 -14.02
N ALA A 104 -11.39 13.58 -13.76
CA ALA A 104 -9.97 13.54 -14.09
C ALA A 104 -9.19 12.46 -13.31
N CYS A 105 -9.51 12.25 -12.03
CA CYS A 105 -8.90 11.17 -11.25
C CYS A 105 -9.30 9.80 -11.79
N ARG A 106 -10.60 9.57 -12.04
CA ARG A 106 -11.10 8.30 -12.58
C ARG A 106 -10.52 8.00 -13.96
N ALA A 107 -10.39 9.00 -14.83
CA ALA A 107 -9.75 8.84 -16.13
C ALA A 107 -8.29 8.37 -15.99
N ARG A 108 -7.52 8.98 -15.07
CA ARG A 108 -6.15 8.55 -14.76
C ARG A 108 -6.10 7.12 -14.19
N ALA A 109 -7.00 6.78 -13.26
CA ALA A 109 -7.08 5.45 -12.66
C ALA A 109 -7.47 4.36 -13.68
N ALA A 110 -8.38 4.67 -14.61
CA ALA A 110 -8.75 3.80 -15.72
C ALA A 110 -7.63 3.67 -16.78
N GLY A 111 -6.69 4.62 -16.81
CA GLY A 111 -5.70 4.71 -17.86
C GLY A 111 -6.30 5.20 -19.19
N THR A 112 -7.29 6.08 -19.12
CA THR A 112 -7.93 6.71 -20.28
C THR A 112 -7.58 8.20 -20.33
N ALA A 113 -7.34 8.74 -21.52
CA ALA A 113 -7.25 10.18 -21.70
C ALA A 113 -8.67 10.78 -21.79
N PRO A 114 -9.00 11.85 -21.04
CA PRO A 114 -10.32 12.49 -21.10
C PRO A 114 -10.52 13.38 -22.35
N THR A 115 -9.44 13.78 -23.03
CA THR A 115 -9.43 14.52 -24.31
C THR A 115 -8.59 13.77 -25.35
N GLU A 116 -8.39 14.32 -26.56
CA GLU A 116 -7.66 13.74 -27.73
C GLU A 116 -6.19 13.29 -27.47
N GLY A 117 -5.78 13.14 -26.22
CA GLY A 117 -4.52 12.56 -25.83
C GLY A 117 -4.53 11.02 -25.81
N ALA A 118 -3.37 10.47 -25.49
CA ALA A 118 -3.14 9.03 -25.38
C ALA A 118 -2.69 8.67 -23.97
N THR A 119 -3.05 7.47 -23.51
CA THR A 119 -2.43 6.85 -22.34
C THR A 119 -1.56 5.68 -22.78
N ILE A 120 -0.28 5.73 -22.45
CA ILE A 120 0.70 4.70 -22.77
C ILE A 120 1.05 3.96 -21.47
N THR A 121 0.99 2.62 -21.50
CA THR A 121 1.40 1.79 -20.38
C THR A 121 2.81 1.25 -20.66
N ARG A 122 3.79 1.59 -19.82
CA ARG A 122 5.22 1.32 -20.08
C ARG A 122 5.77 0.08 -19.35
N GLY A 123 4.90 -0.72 -18.70
CA GLY A 123 5.27 -1.98 -18.05
C GLY A 123 4.97 -2.00 -16.54
N SER A 124 5.53 -3.00 -15.86
CA SER A 124 5.40 -3.19 -14.41
C SER A 124 6.71 -2.90 -13.66
N VAL A 125 6.61 -2.39 -12.43
CA VAL A 125 7.77 -2.25 -11.53
C VAL A 125 8.00 -3.55 -10.76
N ALA A 126 9.21 -3.74 -10.21
CA ALA A 126 9.57 -4.92 -9.43
C ALA A 126 8.61 -5.20 -8.25
N GLY A 127 8.03 -4.15 -7.67
CA GLY A 127 7.00 -4.24 -6.62
C GLY A 127 5.56 -4.50 -7.11
N GLY A 128 5.35 -4.80 -8.39
CA GLY A 128 4.04 -5.18 -8.94
C GLY A 128 3.12 -4.02 -9.36
N GLY A 129 3.59 -2.78 -9.37
CA GLY A 129 2.82 -1.63 -9.87
C GLY A 129 2.85 -1.47 -11.40
N ILE A 130 1.83 -0.86 -11.99
CA ILE A 130 1.75 -0.55 -13.44
C ILE A 130 2.06 0.94 -13.66
N ILE A 131 2.96 1.25 -14.59
CA ILE A 131 3.28 2.64 -14.95
C ILE A 131 2.49 3.08 -16.19
N ARG A 132 1.76 4.18 -16.04
CA ARG A 132 0.98 4.82 -17.10
C ARG A 132 1.43 6.26 -17.27
N GLU A 133 1.54 6.69 -18.51
CA GLU A 133 1.75 8.08 -18.89
C GLU A 133 0.51 8.53 -19.66
N THR A 134 -0.12 9.62 -19.21
CA THR A 134 -1.28 10.21 -19.87
C THR A 134 -0.92 11.60 -20.36
N ILE A 135 -1.01 11.82 -21.66
CA ILE A 135 -0.87 13.14 -22.27
C ILE A 135 -2.27 13.73 -22.38
N GLN A 136 -2.48 14.97 -21.95
CA GLN A 136 -3.74 15.70 -22.12
C GLN A 136 -3.47 16.99 -22.89
N VAL A 137 -4.22 17.19 -23.98
CA VAL A 137 -4.20 18.42 -24.76
C VAL A 137 -5.44 19.22 -24.34
N TYR A 138 -5.22 20.49 -23.97
CA TYR A 138 -6.29 21.43 -23.65
C TYR A 138 -6.22 22.59 -24.64
N GLU A 139 -7.36 22.97 -25.21
CA GLU A 139 -7.46 24.21 -25.96
C GLU A 139 -7.49 25.39 -24.98
N VAL A 140 -6.49 26.26 -25.05
CA VAL A 140 -6.49 27.52 -24.28
C VAL A 140 -7.27 28.54 -25.11
N PRO A 141 -8.36 29.14 -24.57
CA PRO A 141 -9.11 30.16 -25.29
C PRO A 141 -8.21 31.34 -25.68
N ALA A 142 -8.35 31.81 -26.91
CA ALA A 142 -7.66 33.00 -27.40
C ALA A 142 -7.98 34.20 -26.49
N GLY A 143 -6.96 34.86 -25.96
CA GLY A 143 -7.09 36.01 -25.05
C GLY A 143 -6.69 35.75 -23.59
N THR A 144 -6.21 34.55 -23.26
CA THR A 144 -5.66 34.25 -21.93
C THR A 144 -4.35 35.05 -21.71
N PRO A 145 -4.25 35.93 -20.69
CA PRO A 145 -3.03 36.70 -20.45
C PRO A 145 -1.83 35.77 -20.24
N GLY A 146 -0.82 35.87 -21.11
CA GLY A 146 0.39 35.02 -21.08
C GLY A 146 0.44 33.88 -22.09
N SER A 147 -0.56 33.72 -22.97
CA SER A 147 -0.58 32.66 -24.00
C SER A 147 0.22 32.98 -25.27
N THR A 148 0.96 34.09 -25.33
CA THR A 148 1.79 34.43 -26.49
C THR A 148 3.11 33.68 -26.42
N PRO A 149 3.45 32.83 -27.42
CA PRO A 149 4.78 32.23 -27.48
C PRO A 149 5.82 33.36 -27.58
N LYS A 150 6.86 33.33 -26.72
CA LYS A 150 8.03 34.16 -26.95
C LYS A 150 8.68 33.67 -28.25
N GLN A 151 8.71 34.53 -29.26
CA GLN A 151 9.51 34.33 -30.47
C GLN A 151 10.99 34.38 -30.13
#